data_AF-A0A0F2MMC7-F1
#
_entry.id   AF-A0A0F2MMC7-F1
#
_cell.length_a   1.000
_cell.length_b   1.000
_cell.length_c   1.000
_cell.angle_alpha   90.00
_cell.angle_beta   90.00
_cell.angle_gamma   90.00
#
_symmetry.space_group_name_H-M   'P 1'
#
loop_
_entity.id
_entity.type
_entity.pdbx_description
1 polymer ?
#
loop_
_entity_poly.entity_id
_entity_poly.type
_entity_poly.pdbx_seq_one_letter_code
_entity_poly.pdbx_strand_id
1 'polypeptide(L)'
;MLLNGGGRRLRIFLLTVFGLLGVIFLWATSDTDSTQLKEAVASWPAAVASHFAFDGGGSQDGDPGGFPYVGGGRKYDEPVPPPPALPPTGDSHDAGASSMGATGAPYFVLIGDSTTCGQAKEGGGWGDAFLWQLARGAQGVNYGVNGALSTGYFHSPIWNAAMQEVRTNALARPVYVTVQFGHNDQNPNSNVTLDMYQDTLVGMAREVLEAGGTPFLVTPLARRDFDLDGTTVTDNLKDYRERTLQAHAVLQDDEASKKARAINLNAASLAYIGAIGKTAAFRYNKWHPLVNDTTHLNELGATVFARIVADLMLGHPAALVPSGERDPWAPGAGNDDGGLSGWIRPDPYMTGLVWHGDPI
;
A
#
# COMPACT_ATOMS: atom_id res chain seq x y z
N MET A 1 36.68 33.50 -28.52
CA MET A 1 35.92 34.58 -27.85
C MET A 1 34.45 34.17 -27.85
N LEU A 2 34.05 33.51 -26.77
CA LEU A 2 32.69 33.03 -26.50
C LEU A 2 31.91 34.14 -25.78
N LEU A 3 30.57 33.99 -25.76
CA LEU A 3 29.54 34.67 -24.95
C LEU A 3 28.68 35.69 -25.71
N ASN A 4 27.53 35.23 -26.24
CA ASN A 4 26.31 36.07 -26.29
C ASN A 4 24.98 35.28 -26.41
N GLY A 5 24.88 34.09 -25.80
CA GLY A 5 23.67 33.24 -25.85
C GLY A 5 22.82 33.17 -24.57
N GLY A 6 23.37 33.56 -23.41
CA GLY A 6 22.75 33.29 -22.10
C GLY A 6 21.68 34.30 -21.64
N GLY A 7 21.74 35.55 -22.11
CA GLY A 7 20.89 36.63 -21.57
C GLY A 7 19.42 36.58 -21.99
N ARG A 8 19.10 35.99 -23.15
CA ARG A 8 17.72 35.96 -23.69
C ARG A 8 16.85 34.89 -23.02
N ARG A 9 17.41 33.72 -22.68
CA ARG A 9 16.67 32.63 -22.02
C ARG A 9 16.39 32.92 -20.54
N LEU A 10 17.32 33.58 -19.84
CA LEU A 10 17.13 33.98 -18.45
C LEU A 10 16.08 35.10 -18.29
N ARG A 11 16.02 36.05 -19.24
CA ARG A 11 14.98 37.10 -19.27
C ARG A 11 13.58 36.57 -19.56
N ILE A 12 13.46 35.58 -20.44
CA ILE A 12 12.17 34.92 -20.72
C ILE A 12 11.72 34.09 -19.50
N PHE A 13 12.62 33.35 -18.86
CA PHE A 13 12.30 32.58 -17.66
C PHE A 13 11.86 33.48 -16.48
N LEU A 14 12.57 34.60 -16.24
CA LEU A 14 12.20 35.56 -15.18
C LEU A 14 10.86 36.25 -15.46
N LEU A 15 10.54 36.63 -16.70
CA LEU A 15 9.24 37.21 -17.04
C LEU A 15 8.08 36.22 -16.88
N THR A 16 8.32 34.92 -17.09
CA THR A 16 7.30 33.87 -16.93
C THR A 16 7.02 33.59 -15.46
N VAL A 17 8.05 33.61 -14.60
CA VAL A 17 7.91 33.36 -13.14
C VAL A 17 7.30 34.56 -12.43
N PHE A 18 7.67 35.81 -12.78
CA PHE A 18 7.03 37.00 -12.21
C PHE A 18 5.59 37.22 -12.71
N GLY A 19 5.28 36.83 -13.95
CA GLY A 19 3.90 36.82 -14.47
C GLY A 19 3.01 35.82 -13.72
N LEU A 20 3.52 34.61 -13.44
CA LEU A 20 2.78 33.59 -12.70
C LEU A 20 2.53 34.00 -11.24
N LEU A 21 3.51 34.61 -10.59
CA LEU A 21 3.39 35.10 -9.20
C LEU A 21 2.46 36.32 -9.09
N GLY A 22 2.42 37.19 -10.11
CA GLY A 22 1.47 38.30 -10.18
C GLY A 22 0.01 37.84 -10.31
N VAL A 23 -0.24 36.79 -11.10
CA VAL A 23 -1.58 36.18 -11.25
C VAL A 23 -2.04 35.49 -9.96
N ILE A 24 -1.13 34.82 -9.24
CA ILE A 24 -1.44 34.19 -7.95
C ILE A 24 -1.71 35.24 -6.86
N PHE A 25 -0.97 36.37 -6.87
CA PHE A 25 -1.20 37.47 -5.92
C PHE A 25 -2.54 38.19 -6.18
N LEU A 26 -2.94 38.36 -7.44
CA LEU A 26 -4.24 38.94 -7.81
C LEU A 26 -5.41 37.99 -7.53
N TRP A 27 -5.19 36.67 -7.64
CA TRP A 27 -6.15 35.62 -7.28
C TRP A 27 -6.40 35.54 -5.77
N ALA A 28 -5.36 35.70 -4.95
CA ALA A 28 -5.47 35.60 -3.49
C ALA A 28 -6.07 36.85 -2.81
N THR A 29 -6.25 37.96 -3.54
CA THR A 29 -6.62 39.27 -2.96
C THR A 29 -7.86 39.93 -3.57
N SER A 30 -8.52 39.33 -4.58
CA SER A 30 -9.71 39.91 -5.22
C SER A 30 -10.99 39.15 -4.89
N ASP A 31 -11.85 39.78 -4.10
CA ASP A 31 -13.29 39.46 -4.05
C ASP A 31 -13.97 40.15 -5.24
N THR A 32 -14.29 39.41 -6.31
CA THR A 32 -15.48 39.56 -7.22
C THR A 32 -15.25 39.15 -8.70
N ASP A 33 -16.31 38.50 -9.24
CA ASP A 33 -16.76 38.37 -10.64
C ASP A 33 -15.82 37.83 -11.75
N SER A 34 -16.09 36.58 -12.15
CA SER A 34 -15.41 35.79 -13.19
C SER A 34 -15.43 36.36 -14.61
N THR A 35 -16.08 37.50 -14.84
CA THR A 35 -16.32 38.06 -16.17
C THR A 35 -15.07 38.76 -16.73
N GLN A 36 -14.28 39.45 -15.90
CA GLN A 36 -13.03 40.10 -16.33
C GLN A 36 -11.94 39.08 -16.72
N LEU A 37 -11.95 37.90 -16.10
CA LEU A 37 -11.01 36.84 -16.40
C LEU A 37 -11.24 36.24 -17.80
N LYS A 38 -12.51 36.14 -18.23
CA LYS A 38 -12.88 35.62 -19.54
C LYS A 38 -12.49 36.57 -20.67
N GLU A 39 -12.62 37.88 -20.47
CA GLU A 39 -12.19 38.88 -21.46
C GLU A 39 -10.67 38.97 -21.56
N ALA A 40 -9.94 38.84 -20.45
CA ALA A 40 -8.48 38.83 -20.44
C ALA A 40 -7.91 37.62 -21.21
N VAL A 41 -8.49 36.43 -21.03
CA VAL A 41 -8.09 35.20 -21.74
C VAL A 41 -8.42 35.28 -23.24
N ALA A 42 -9.54 35.90 -23.62
CA ALA A 42 -9.95 36.06 -25.02
C ALA A 42 -9.05 37.01 -25.84
N SER A 43 -8.26 37.86 -25.17
CA SER A 43 -7.39 38.86 -25.82
C SER A 43 -5.98 38.33 -26.18
N TRP A 44 -5.67 37.06 -25.92
CA TRP A 44 -4.33 36.51 -26.11
C TRP A 44 -4.04 36.05 -27.54
N PRO A 45 -2.79 36.19 -28.04
CA PRO A 45 -2.43 35.71 -29.38
C PRO A 45 -2.62 34.19 -29.52
N ALA A 46 -2.98 33.75 -30.72
CA ALA A 46 -3.37 32.38 -31.08
C ALA A 46 -2.37 31.24 -30.75
N ALA A 47 -1.20 31.55 -30.18
CA ALA A 47 -0.23 30.56 -29.73
C ALA A 47 -0.52 29.97 -28.33
N VAL A 48 -1.39 30.59 -27.52
CA VAL A 48 -1.70 30.10 -26.16
C VAL A 48 -3.04 29.32 -26.08
N ALA A 49 -3.97 29.60 -27.00
CA ALA A 49 -5.29 28.96 -27.02
C ALA A 49 -5.26 27.45 -27.37
N SER A 50 -4.22 26.97 -28.04
CA SER A 50 -4.10 25.55 -28.44
C SER A 50 -3.68 24.61 -27.32
N HIS A 51 -3.28 25.10 -26.15
CA HIS A 51 -2.89 24.27 -25.00
C HIS A 51 -4.03 23.98 -24.01
N PHE A 52 -5.19 24.62 -24.18
CA PHE A 52 -6.31 24.52 -23.21
C PHE A 52 -7.69 24.31 -23.85
N ALA A 53 -7.79 23.98 -25.14
CA ALA A 53 -9.07 23.70 -25.77
C ALA A 53 -9.58 22.30 -25.38
N PHE A 54 -10.62 22.29 -24.52
CA PHE A 54 -11.52 21.17 -24.30
C PHE A 54 -12.53 21.14 -25.46
N ASP A 55 -12.53 20.09 -26.30
CA ASP A 55 -13.58 19.91 -27.30
C ASP A 55 -14.81 19.25 -26.66
N GLY A 56 -15.80 20.08 -26.35
CA GLY A 56 -17.20 19.68 -26.18
C GLY A 56 -17.89 19.59 -27.54
N GLY A 57 -18.65 18.52 -27.76
CA GLY A 57 -19.23 18.17 -29.07
C GLY A 57 -20.34 19.07 -29.61
N GLY A 58 -20.61 18.91 -30.91
CA GLY A 58 -21.75 19.47 -31.62
C GLY A 58 -21.81 18.98 -33.07
N SER A 59 -22.94 18.38 -33.44
CA SER A 59 -23.34 17.78 -34.72
C SER A 59 -23.32 18.70 -35.95
N GLN A 60 -23.04 18.16 -37.15
CA GLN A 60 -23.97 18.12 -38.30
C GLN A 60 -23.40 17.41 -39.54
N ASP A 61 -24.34 16.93 -40.35
CA ASP A 61 -24.28 15.98 -41.46
C ASP A 61 -23.49 16.42 -42.71
N GLY A 62 -23.05 15.42 -43.50
CA GLY A 62 -22.71 15.60 -44.92
C GLY A 62 -21.67 14.63 -45.49
N ASP A 63 -22.11 13.45 -45.95
CA ASP A 63 -21.41 12.63 -46.95
C ASP A 63 -22.14 12.81 -48.30
N PRO A 64 -21.44 12.81 -49.46
CA PRO A 64 -21.35 11.54 -50.18
C PRO A 64 -20.01 11.30 -50.92
N GLY A 65 -19.41 10.13 -50.70
CA GLY A 65 -19.05 9.22 -51.79
C GLY A 65 -17.58 8.75 -51.87
N GLY A 66 -17.37 7.43 -51.68
CA GLY A 66 -16.26 6.69 -52.29
C GLY A 66 -15.65 5.53 -51.49
N PHE A 67 -16.33 4.38 -51.46
CA PHE A 67 -15.90 3.05 -50.94
C PHE A 67 -14.68 2.43 -51.68
N PRO A 68 -14.09 1.27 -51.27
CA PRO A 68 -14.37 0.40 -50.10
C PRO A 68 -13.12 -0.02 -49.28
N TYR A 69 -13.29 -0.26 -47.98
CA TYR A 69 -12.52 -1.31 -47.29
C TYR A 69 -13.45 -2.09 -46.35
N VAL A 70 -13.49 -3.40 -46.60
CA VAL A 70 -14.11 -4.47 -45.81
C VAL A 70 -13.51 -4.42 -44.40
N GLY A 71 -14.22 -4.37 -43.27
CA GLY A 71 -15.45 -5.05 -42.88
C GLY A 71 -15.11 -5.93 -41.67
N GLY A 72 -15.33 -5.44 -40.45
CA GLY A 72 -15.08 -6.22 -39.23
C GLY A 72 -15.05 -5.41 -37.93
N GLY A 73 -16.09 -4.63 -37.65
CA GLY A 73 -16.26 -3.97 -36.35
C GLY A 73 -16.81 -4.91 -35.27
N ARG A 74 -16.36 -4.74 -34.03
CA ARG A 74 -17.24 -4.87 -32.86
C ARG A 74 -17.16 -3.58 -32.05
N LYS A 75 -18.32 -2.95 -31.91
CA LYS A 75 -18.59 -1.84 -31.01
C LYS A 75 -18.64 -2.37 -29.58
N TYR A 76 -17.98 -1.69 -28.63
CA TYR A 76 -18.21 -1.90 -27.21
C TYR A 76 -19.28 -0.92 -26.74
N ASP A 77 -20.55 -1.26 -27.03
CA ASP A 77 -21.74 -0.59 -26.50
C ASP A 77 -22.65 -1.62 -25.81
N GLU A 78 -22.08 -2.47 -24.94
CA GLU A 78 -22.89 -3.31 -24.03
C GLU A 78 -22.50 -3.08 -22.57
N PRO A 79 -23.47 -2.97 -21.64
CA PRO A 79 -23.19 -2.91 -20.21
C PRO A 79 -22.41 -4.16 -19.78
N VAL A 80 -21.38 -3.96 -18.97
CA VAL A 80 -20.66 -5.06 -18.30
C VAL A 80 -21.68 -5.92 -17.54
N PRO A 81 -21.77 -7.24 -17.81
CA PRO A 81 -22.71 -8.09 -17.09
C PRO A 81 -22.36 -8.12 -15.60
N PRO A 82 -23.35 -8.17 -14.69
CA PRO A 82 -23.07 -8.35 -13.27
C PRO A 82 -22.27 -9.65 -13.05
N PRO A 83 -21.41 -9.69 -12.03
CA PRO A 83 -20.62 -10.88 -11.73
C PRO A 83 -21.53 -12.10 -11.55
N PRO A 84 -21.08 -13.30 -11.97
CA PRO A 84 -21.89 -14.51 -11.84
C PRO A 84 -22.25 -14.73 -10.37
N ALA A 85 -23.51 -15.10 -10.13
CA ALA A 85 -23.99 -15.45 -8.80
C ALA A 85 -23.10 -16.54 -8.19
N LEU A 86 -22.71 -16.34 -6.93
CA LEU A 86 -21.96 -17.33 -6.17
C LEU A 86 -22.72 -18.67 -6.21
N PRO A 87 -22.02 -19.81 -6.42
CA PRO A 87 -22.66 -21.10 -6.38
C PRO A 87 -23.34 -21.30 -5.02
N PRO A 88 -24.50 -21.98 -4.96
CA PRO A 88 -25.17 -22.25 -3.71
C PRO A 88 -24.20 -23.01 -2.79
N THR A 89 -24.02 -22.49 -1.57
CA THR A 89 -23.28 -23.16 -0.50
C THR A 89 -24.03 -24.45 -0.17
N GLY A 90 -23.60 -25.55 -0.77
CA GLY A 90 -24.02 -26.88 -0.40
C GLY A 90 -23.46 -27.18 0.99
N ASP A 91 -24.35 -27.29 1.96
CA ASP A 91 -24.05 -27.95 3.22
C ASP A 91 -23.66 -29.41 2.92
N SER A 92 -22.39 -29.74 3.11
CA SER A 92 -21.98 -31.15 3.25
C SER A 92 -20.73 -31.29 4.11
N HIS A 93 -21.00 -31.56 5.38
CA HIS A 93 -20.33 -32.53 6.25
C HIS A 93 -18.88 -32.30 6.69
N ASP A 94 -18.78 -31.96 7.98
CA ASP A 94 -17.86 -32.54 8.97
C ASP A 94 -16.98 -33.68 8.46
N ALA A 95 -15.68 -33.38 8.31
CA ALA A 95 -14.62 -34.36 8.45
C ALA A 95 -13.34 -33.64 8.89
N GLY A 96 -12.98 -33.81 10.17
CA GLY A 96 -11.65 -33.47 10.67
C GLY A 96 -11.56 -32.21 11.53
N ALA A 97 -12.44 -32.04 12.51
CA ALA A 97 -12.11 -31.25 13.69
C ALA A 97 -10.99 -31.96 14.47
N SER A 98 -9.77 -31.84 13.98
CA SER A 98 -8.56 -32.13 14.74
C SER A 98 -8.62 -31.25 15.99
N SER A 99 -8.55 -31.89 17.15
CA SER A 99 -8.64 -31.28 18.48
C SER A 99 -7.75 -30.04 18.60
N MET A 100 -8.33 -28.85 18.39
CA MET A 100 -7.66 -27.60 18.74
C MET A 100 -7.60 -27.55 20.26
N GLY A 101 -6.38 -27.61 20.79
CA GLY A 101 -6.13 -27.42 22.22
C GLY A 101 -6.83 -26.15 22.70
N ALA A 102 -7.50 -26.26 23.85
CA ALA A 102 -8.32 -25.23 24.45
C ALA A 102 -7.57 -23.90 24.69
N THR A 103 -7.54 -23.00 23.70
CA THR A 103 -7.17 -21.59 23.85
C THR A 103 -8.11 -20.77 22.97
N GLY A 104 -8.65 -19.67 23.48
CA GLY A 104 -9.71 -18.90 22.81
C GLY A 104 -9.27 -18.35 21.43
N ALA A 105 -10.24 -17.85 20.65
CA ALA A 105 -9.96 -17.23 19.36
C ALA A 105 -8.88 -16.14 19.49
N PRO A 106 -7.87 -16.11 18.60
CA PRO A 106 -6.68 -15.28 18.78
C PRO A 106 -7.01 -13.79 18.70
N TYR A 107 -6.10 -13.00 19.27
CA TYR A 107 -6.16 -11.55 19.24
C TYR A 107 -4.97 -10.97 18.48
N PHE A 108 -5.22 -9.96 17.65
CA PHE A 108 -4.20 -9.32 16.84
C PHE A 108 -3.99 -7.88 17.30
N VAL A 109 -2.73 -7.48 17.48
CA VAL A 109 -2.35 -6.10 17.81
C VAL A 109 -1.44 -5.60 16.68
N LEU A 110 -1.90 -4.62 15.91
CA LEU A 110 -1.15 -4.14 14.76
C LEU A 110 -0.39 -2.86 15.12
N ILE A 111 0.93 -2.87 15.01
CA ILE A 111 1.80 -1.75 15.34
C ILE A 111 2.53 -1.28 14.08
N GLY A 112 2.58 0.03 13.87
CA GLY A 112 3.41 0.61 12.83
C GLY A 112 3.16 2.08 12.54
N ASP A 113 3.62 2.51 11.36
CA ASP A 113 3.48 3.87 10.87
C ASP A 113 2.16 4.11 10.09
N SER A 114 2.15 5.13 9.23
CA SER A 114 1.01 5.52 8.39
C SER A 114 0.56 4.47 7.37
N THR A 115 1.41 3.48 7.09
CA THR A 115 1.13 2.36 6.20
C THR A 115 0.59 1.13 6.93
N THR A 116 0.51 1.18 8.26
CA THR A 116 -0.25 0.22 9.08
C THR A 116 -1.57 0.82 9.58
N CYS A 117 -1.63 2.14 9.81
CA CYS A 117 -2.81 2.79 10.38
C CYS A 117 -4.07 2.69 9.49
N GLY A 118 -5.24 2.95 10.08
CA GLY A 118 -6.49 3.06 9.35
C GLY A 118 -6.50 4.20 8.33
N GLN A 119 -7.54 4.23 7.49
CA GLN A 119 -7.71 5.31 6.52
C GLN A 119 -7.88 6.66 7.23
N ALA A 120 -6.98 7.59 6.96
CA ALA A 120 -6.98 8.95 7.51
C ALA A 120 -6.59 9.97 6.43
N LYS A 121 -6.68 11.28 6.67
CA LYS A 121 -6.27 12.27 5.66
C LYS A 121 -4.82 12.08 5.20
N GLU A 122 -3.92 11.89 6.16
CA GLU A 122 -2.47 11.80 5.97
C GLU A 122 -1.96 10.36 6.21
N GLY A 123 -2.84 9.35 6.19
CA GLY A 123 -2.50 7.96 6.45
C GLY A 123 -3.39 7.00 5.66
N GLY A 124 -2.94 5.77 5.43
CA GLY A 124 -3.64 4.83 4.56
C GLY A 124 -2.89 3.51 4.54
N GLY A 125 -3.09 2.72 5.58
CA GLY A 125 -2.41 1.46 5.77
C GLY A 125 -3.29 0.24 5.48
N TRP A 126 -2.65 -0.91 5.57
CA TRP A 126 -3.30 -2.22 5.40
C TRP A 126 -3.99 -2.72 6.68
N GLY A 127 -3.71 -2.13 7.85
CA GLY A 127 -4.02 -2.74 9.15
C GLY A 127 -5.51 -2.99 9.38
N ASP A 128 -6.37 -2.00 9.16
CA ASP A 128 -7.82 -2.18 9.37
C ASP A 128 -8.41 -3.20 8.39
N ALA A 129 -7.94 -3.20 7.14
CA ALA A 129 -8.35 -4.18 6.14
C ALA A 129 -7.86 -5.60 6.48
N PHE A 130 -6.74 -5.75 7.18
CA PHE A 130 -6.32 -7.04 7.74
C PHE A 130 -7.27 -7.50 8.84
N LEU A 131 -7.66 -6.60 9.76
CA LEU A 131 -8.61 -6.94 10.83
C LEU A 131 -9.98 -7.36 10.28
N TRP A 132 -10.43 -6.81 9.15
CA TRP A 132 -11.68 -7.22 8.49
C TRP A 132 -11.67 -8.63 7.92
N GLN A 133 -10.48 -9.21 7.71
CA GLN A 133 -10.31 -10.58 7.26
C GLN A 133 -10.39 -11.59 8.41
N LEU A 134 -10.37 -11.14 9.68
CA LEU A 134 -10.47 -12.04 10.81
C LEU A 134 -11.82 -12.76 10.86
N ALA A 135 -11.80 -14.02 11.26
CA ALA A 135 -12.95 -14.92 11.25
C ALA A 135 -13.06 -15.74 12.54
N ARG A 136 -14.20 -16.42 12.71
CA ARG A 136 -14.45 -17.37 13.80
C ARG A 136 -14.25 -16.80 15.21
N GLY A 137 -14.49 -15.49 15.37
CA GLY A 137 -14.35 -14.80 16.65
C GLY A 137 -12.94 -14.31 16.96
N ALA A 138 -11.98 -14.46 16.04
CA ALA A 138 -10.72 -13.73 16.12
C ALA A 138 -10.99 -12.22 16.06
N GLN A 139 -10.22 -11.47 16.83
CA GLN A 139 -10.40 -10.03 17.01
C GLN A 139 -9.05 -9.34 16.96
N GLY A 140 -9.04 -8.02 16.85
CA GLY A 140 -7.81 -7.27 17.01
C GLY A 140 -8.04 -5.78 17.00
N VAL A 141 -6.93 -5.06 17.17
CA VAL A 141 -6.89 -3.62 17.27
C VAL A 141 -5.67 -3.10 16.52
N ASN A 142 -5.87 -1.97 15.83
CA ASN A 142 -4.83 -1.29 15.08
C ASN A 142 -4.31 -0.10 15.88
N TYR A 143 -3.03 -0.16 16.26
CA TYR A 143 -2.27 0.91 16.90
C TYR A 143 -1.33 1.63 15.93
N GLY A 144 -1.51 1.49 14.61
CA GLY A 144 -0.75 2.24 13.62
C GLY A 144 -0.89 3.75 13.82
N VAL A 145 0.23 4.48 13.80
CA VAL A 145 0.26 5.93 14.02
C VAL A 145 0.91 6.63 12.83
N ASN A 146 0.19 7.60 12.26
CA ASN A 146 0.71 8.39 11.15
C ASN A 146 2.00 9.13 11.53
N GLY A 147 2.99 9.13 10.63
CA GLY A 147 4.26 9.83 10.81
C GLY A 147 5.18 9.25 11.90
N ALA A 148 4.84 8.09 12.49
CA ALA A 148 5.63 7.51 13.56
C ALA A 148 7.02 7.05 13.09
N LEU A 149 8.04 7.46 13.85
CA LEU A 149 9.39 6.89 13.83
C LEU A 149 9.44 5.71 14.81
N SER A 150 10.13 4.62 14.47
CA SER A 150 10.22 3.43 15.33
C SER A 150 10.71 3.76 16.74
N THR A 151 11.81 4.51 16.84
CA THR A 151 12.45 4.90 18.12
C THR A 151 11.51 5.73 19.00
N GLY A 152 10.87 6.73 18.42
CA GLY A 152 9.91 7.58 19.13
C GLY A 152 8.64 6.82 19.52
N TYR A 153 8.14 5.94 18.64
CA TYR A 153 6.98 5.10 18.92
C TYR A 153 7.25 4.16 20.08
N PHE A 154 8.43 3.52 20.12
CA PHE A 154 8.79 2.54 21.16
C PHE A 154 8.72 3.13 22.58
N HIS A 155 9.06 4.41 22.72
CA HIS A 155 9.01 5.11 24.01
C HIS A 155 7.74 5.94 24.21
N SER A 156 6.71 5.72 23.38
CA SER A 156 5.47 6.49 23.43
C SER A 156 4.44 5.89 24.40
N PRO A 157 3.47 6.70 24.88
CA PRO A 157 2.32 6.18 25.61
C PRO A 157 1.47 5.17 24.81
N ILE A 158 1.50 5.25 23.47
CA ILE A 158 0.74 4.36 22.59
C ILE A 158 1.38 2.96 22.60
N TRP A 159 2.71 2.85 22.61
CA TRP A 159 3.41 1.58 22.81
C TRP A 159 3.05 0.94 24.15
N ASN A 160 3.06 1.72 25.23
CA ASN A 160 2.67 1.22 26.56
C ASN A 160 1.23 0.70 26.58
N ALA A 161 0.30 1.41 25.92
CA ALA A 161 -1.08 0.97 25.78
C ALA A 161 -1.19 -0.34 24.98
N ALA A 162 -0.47 -0.45 23.86
CA ALA A 162 -0.43 -1.68 23.07
C ALA A 162 0.13 -2.87 23.87
N MET A 163 1.20 -2.68 24.65
CA MET A 163 1.71 -3.76 25.50
C MET A 163 0.76 -4.14 26.63
N GLN A 164 0.00 -3.17 27.19
CA GLN A 164 -1.06 -3.48 28.15
C GLN A 164 -2.19 -4.30 27.51
N GLU A 165 -2.56 -3.98 26.28
CA GLU A 165 -3.53 -4.74 25.49
C GLU A 165 -3.06 -6.19 25.26
N VAL A 166 -1.78 -6.36 24.89
CA VAL A 166 -1.16 -7.69 24.71
C VAL A 166 -1.21 -8.47 26.02
N ARG A 167 -0.74 -7.89 27.13
CA ARG A 167 -0.75 -8.56 28.45
C ARG A 167 -2.15 -8.98 28.86
N THR A 168 -3.14 -8.10 28.65
CA THR A 168 -4.52 -8.37 29.05
C THR A 168 -5.12 -9.53 28.26
N ASN A 169 -4.92 -9.56 26.94
CA ASN A 169 -5.47 -10.62 26.09
C ASN A 169 -4.70 -11.94 26.23
N ALA A 170 -3.38 -11.90 26.44
CA ALA A 170 -2.54 -13.08 26.58
C ALA A 170 -2.91 -13.97 27.78
N LEU A 171 -3.67 -13.44 28.75
CA LEU A 171 -4.20 -14.22 29.87
C LEU A 171 -5.26 -15.26 29.46
N ALA A 172 -5.91 -15.09 28.30
CA ALA A 172 -7.08 -15.90 27.91
C ALA A 172 -6.99 -16.51 26.50
N ARG A 173 -6.10 -16.00 25.64
CA ARG A 173 -6.03 -16.37 24.22
C ARG A 173 -4.63 -16.09 23.65
N PRO A 174 -4.24 -16.73 22.54
CA PRO A 174 -3.02 -16.36 21.82
C PRO A 174 -3.10 -14.92 21.33
N VAL A 175 -2.00 -14.18 21.44
CA VAL A 175 -1.88 -12.81 20.93
C VAL A 175 -0.76 -12.73 19.90
N TYR A 176 -1.05 -12.19 18.73
CA TYR A 176 -0.09 -11.95 17.67
C TYR A 176 0.08 -10.46 17.43
N VAL A 177 1.32 -9.99 17.34
CA VAL A 177 1.63 -8.57 17.24
C VAL A 177 2.44 -8.31 15.99
N THR A 178 1.90 -7.56 15.02
CA THR A 178 2.70 -7.13 13.86
C THR A 178 3.44 -5.85 14.20
N VAL A 179 4.71 -5.75 13.81
CA VAL A 179 5.53 -4.54 14.00
C VAL A 179 6.10 -4.12 12.65
N GLN A 180 5.64 -2.98 12.11
CA GLN A 180 6.08 -2.46 10.81
C GLN A 180 6.49 -0.99 10.89
N PHE A 181 7.76 -0.69 10.62
CA PHE A 181 8.29 0.67 10.53
C PHE A 181 9.31 0.77 9.38
N GLY A 182 9.72 1.99 9.04
CA GLY A 182 10.77 2.26 8.07
C GLY A 182 10.52 3.48 7.19
N HIS A 183 9.26 3.82 6.89
CA HIS A 183 8.94 4.92 5.97
C HIS A 183 9.39 6.29 6.50
N ASN A 184 9.21 6.52 7.81
CA ASN A 184 9.62 7.76 8.45
C ASN A 184 11.07 7.68 8.92
N ASP A 185 11.52 6.50 9.35
CA ASP A 185 12.89 6.26 9.81
C ASP A 185 13.92 6.58 8.71
N GLN A 186 13.61 6.23 7.45
CA GLN A 186 14.47 6.55 6.30
C GLN A 186 14.62 8.03 5.97
N ASN A 187 13.79 8.91 6.55
CA ASN A 187 13.90 10.33 6.29
C ASN A 187 15.25 10.83 6.83
N PRO A 188 16.10 11.49 6.03
CA PRO A 188 17.38 12.01 6.51
C PRO A 188 17.26 12.94 7.73
N ASN A 189 16.09 13.56 7.92
CA ASN A 189 15.79 14.44 9.05
C ASN A 189 15.25 13.71 10.30
N SER A 190 15.10 12.38 10.26
CA SER A 190 14.59 11.59 11.38
C SER A 190 15.58 11.44 12.54
N ASN A 191 16.88 11.57 12.25
CA ASN A 191 17.99 11.20 13.14
C ASN A 191 17.98 9.72 13.58
N VAL A 192 17.21 8.85 12.92
CA VAL A 192 17.22 7.40 13.16
C VAL A 192 18.26 6.76 12.25
N THR A 193 19.29 6.15 12.84
CA THR A 193 20.26 5.34 12.07
C THR A 193 19.70 3.95 11.81
N LEU A 194 20.24 3.24 10.81
CA LEU A 194 19.87 1.86 10.53
C LEU A 194 20.11 0.92 11.73
N ASP A 195 21.16 1.17 12.52
CA ASP A 195 21.45 0.38 13.72
C ASP A 195 20.43 0.68 14.84
N MET A 196 20.08 1.96 15.06
CA MET A 196 19.02 2.34 16.00
C MET A 196 17.68 1.73 15.62
N TYR A 197 17.34 1.74 14.32
CA TYR A 197 16.15 1.08 13.80
C TYR A 197 16.15 -0.42 14.09
N GLN A 198 17.25 -1.11 13.76
CA GLN A 198 17.37 -2.55 14.01
C GLN A 198 17.24 -2.88 15.51
N ASP A 199 17.99 -2.19 16.37
CA ASP A 199 17.97 -2.39 17.83
C ASP A 199 16.58 -2.11 18.42
N THR A 200 15.90 -1.10 17.89
CA THR A 200 14.51 -0.78 18.29
C THR A 200 13.57 -1.92 17.96
N LEU A 201 13.64 -2.51 16.76
CA LEU A 201 12.79 -3.64 16.39
C LEU A 201 13.07 -4.88 17.24
N VAL A 202 14.33 -5.14 17.59
CA VAL A 202 14.71 -6.22 18.52
C VAL A 202 14.09 -5.96 19.90
N GLY A 203 14.21 -4.72 20.41
CA GLY A 203 13.62 -4.32 21.69
C GLY A 203 12.09 -4.47 21.72
N MET A 204 11.41 -3.96 20.70
CA MET A 204 9.95 -4.10 20.54
C MET A 204 9.52 -5.57 20.54
N ALA A 205 10.21 -6.42 19.78
CA ALA A 205 9.89 -7.85 19.74
C ALA A 205 10.07 -8.51 21.11
N ARG A 206 11.17 -8.23 21.83
CA ARG A 206 11.40 -8.74 23.18
C ARG A 206 10.29 -8.31 24.15
N GLU A 207 9.89 -7.05 24.13
CA GLU A 207 8.79 -6.58 24.99
C GLU A 207 7.44 -7.22 24.64
N VAL A 208 7.16 -7.49 23.36
CA VAL A 208 5.99 -8.28 22.96
C VAL A 208 6.05 -9.69 23.52
N LEU A 209 7.21 -10.34 23.45
CA LEU A 209 7.42 -11.70 23.95
C LEU A 209 7.19 -11.75 25.47
N GLU A 210 7.74 -10.78 26.20
CA GLU A 210 7.57 -10.59 27.64
C GLU A 210 6.12 -10.29 28.03
N ALA A 211 5.39 -9.55 27.20
CA ALA A 211 3.97 -9.29 27.37
C ALA A 211 3.08 -10.53 27.10
N GLY A 212 3.66 -11.65 26.66
CA GLY A 212 2.95 -12.89 26.35
C GLY A 212 2.49 -13.02 24.90
N GLY A 213 2.81 -12.05 24.04
CA GLY A 213 2.51 -12.07 22.62
C GLY A 213 3.55 -12.82 21.78
N THR A 214 3.20 -13.02 20.51
CA THR A 214 4.10 -13.53 19.46
C THR A 214 4.33 -12.40 18.44
N PRO A 215 5.54 -11.84 18.35
CA PRO A 215 5.82 -10.76 17.41
C PRO A 215 6.02 -11.30 15.98
N PHE A 216 5.46 -10.57 15.03
CA PHE A 216 5.74 -10.64 13.60
C PHE A 216 6.42 -9.35 13.18
N LEU A 217 7.73 -9.41 12.92
CA LEU A 217 8.43 -8.30 12.29
C LEU A 217 8.04 -8.23 10.82
N VAL A 218 7.46 -7.11 10.41
CA VAL A 218 6.98 -6.88 9.04
C VAL A 218 7.91 -5.87 8.39
N THR A 219 8.58 -6.28 7.31
CA THR A 219 9.42 -5.34 6.53
C THR A 219 8.53 -4.22 5.97
N PRO A 220 9.02 -2.98 5.83
CA PRO A 220 8.19 -1.86 5.39
C PRO A 220 7.58 -2.09 4.00
N LEU A 221 6.27 -1.82 3.86
CA LEU A 221 5.56 -1.89 2.58
C LEU A 221 6.31 -1.15 1.47
N ALA A 222 6.45 -1.75 0.29
CA ALA A 222 7.09 -1.06 -0.83
C ALA A 222 6.30 0.18 -1.24
N ARG A 223 7.00 1.25 -1.63
CA ARG A 223 6.37 2.37 -2.33
C ARG A 223 6.04 1.96 -3.77
N ARG A 224 4.98 2.56 -4.31
CA ARG A 224 4.62 2.43 -5.72
C ARG A 224 5.45 3.40 -6.57
N ASP A 225 6.76 3.43 -6.33
CA ASP A 225 7.71 4.28 -7.05
C ASP A 225 8.28 3.51 -8.22
N PHE A 226 8.25 4.10 -9.40
CA PHE A 226 8.89 3.54 -10.60
C PHE A 226 10.01 4.47 -11.05
N ASP A 227 10.98 3.91 -11.75
CA ASP A 227 11.98 4.68 -12.48
C ASP A 227 11.34 5.66 -13.48
N LEU A 228 12.18 6.52 -14.07
CA LEU A 228 11.73 7.61 -14.92
C LEU A 228 11.00 7.11 -16.18
N ASP A 229 11.37 5.95 -16.70
CA ASP A 229 10.69 5.33 -17.85
C ASP A 229 9.43 4.55 -17.46
N GLY A 230 9.25 4.24 -16.17
CA GLY A 230 8.06 3.60 -15.62
C GLY A 230 8.09 2.07 -15.71
N THR A 231 9.24 1.47 -16.00
CA THR A 231 9.41 0.03 -16.23
C THR A 231 9.77 -0.71 -14.95
N THR A 232 10.64 -0.14 -14.11
CA THR A 232 11.19 -0.82 -12.93
C THR A 232 10.67 -0.17 -11.66
N VAL A 233 10.10 -0.98 -10.76
CA VAL A 233 9.77 -0.52 -9.40
C VAL A 233 11.06 -0.22 -8.63
N THR A 234 11.12 0.94 -7.98
CA THR A 234 12.27 1.39 -7.21
C THR A 234 12.17 0.87 -5.77
N ASP A 235 13.16 0.09 -5.34
CA ASP A 235 13.26 -0.39 -3.96
C ASP A 235 13.98 0.64 -3.07
N ASN A 236 13.27 1.70 -2.68
CA ASN A 236 13.82 2.76 -1.82
C ASN A 236 13.80 2.44 -0.32
N LEU A 237 13.36 1.24 0.05
CA LEU A 237 13.28 0.75 1.43
C LEU A 237 14.15 -0.50 1.66
N LYS A 238 14.99 -0.86 0.68
CA LYS A 238 15.88 -2.04 0.72
C LYS A 238 16.63 -2.18 2.04
N ASP A 239 17.31 -1.12 2.47
CA ASP A 239 18.16 -1.17 3.67
C ASP A 239 17.31 -1.39 4.94
N TYR A 240 16.12 -0.81 4.99
CA TYR A 240 15.18 -1.01 6.11
C TYR A 240 14.58 -2.41 6.09
N ARG A 241 14.23 -2.97 4.91
CA ARG A 241 13.87 -4.39 4.76
C ARG A 241 14.97 -5.28 5.32
N GLU A 242 16.22 -5.05 4.93
CA GLU A 242 17.36 -5.87 5.37
C GLU A 242 17.59 -5.75 6.88
N ARG A 243 17.46 -4.55 7.45
CA ARG A 243 17.55 -4.36 8.91
C ARG A 243 16.40 -5.01 9.67
N THR A 244 15.17 -5.03 9.14
CA THR A 244 14.07 -5.79 9.75
C THR A 244 14.38 -7.29 9.78
N LEU A 245 14.91 -7.84 8.69
CA LEU A 245 15.27 -9.27 8.61
C LEU A 245 16.48 -9.60 9.50
N GLN A 246 17.44 -8.70 9.63
CA GLN A 246 18.57 -8.84 10.56
C GLN A 246 18.11 -8.77 12.01
N ALA A 247 17.17 -7.87 12.36
CA ALA A 247 16.56 -7.85 13.68
C ALA A 247 15.88 -9.20 14.01
N HIS A 248 15.19 -9.80 13.03
CA HIS A 248 14.65 -11.15 13.20
C HIS A 248 15.74 -12.20 13.41
N ALA A 249 16.81 -12.18 12.61
CA ALA A 249 17.93 -13.11 12.79
C ALA A 249 18.56 -13.02 14.19
N VAL A 250 18.76 -11.80 14.72
CA VAL A 250 19.24 -11.58 16.10
C VAL A 250 18.30 -12.22 17.14
N LEU A 251 16.99 -12.20 16.92
CA LEU A 251 16.02 -12.85 17.81
C LEU A 251 16.04 -14.38 17.69
N GLN A 252 16.44 -14.93 16.54
CA GLN A 252 16.55 -16.39 16.35
C GLN A 252 17.78 -16.99 17.04
N ASP A 253 18.82 -16.19 17.27
CA ASP A 253 20.02 -16.59 18.02
C ASP A 253 19.78 -16.70 19.54
N ASP A 254 18.62 -16.24 20.03
CA ASP A 254 18.20 -16.30 21.42
C ASP A 254 17.02 -17.26 21.60
N GLU A 255 17.22 -18.34 22.37
CA GLU A 255 16.18 -19.35 22.65
C GLU A 255 14.88 -18.74 23.21
N ALA A 256 14.97 -17.68 24.04
CA ALA A 256 13.81 -17.02 24.60
C ALA A 256 12.97 -16.27 23.54
N SER A 257 13.60 -15.93 22.42
CA SER A 257 13.04 -15.10 21.35
C SER A 257 12.72 -15.88 20.07
N LYS A 258 13.00 -17.20 20.01
CA LYS A 258 12.77 -18.03 18.82
C LYS A 258 11.34 -18.05 18.29
N LYS A 259 10.34 -17.81 19.13
CA LYS A 259 8.93 -17.70 18.67
C LYS A 259 8.66 -16.45 17.84
N ALA A 260 9.58 -15.48 17.79
CA ALA A 260 9.46 -14.32 16.91
C ALA A 260 9.48 -14.75 15.44
N ARG A 261 8.57 -14.20 14.65
CA ARG A 261 8.44 -14.47 13.22
C ARG A 261 8.75 -13.20 12.43
N ALA A 262 9.07 -13.35 11.15
CA ALA A 262 9.19 -12.23 10.23
C ALA A 262 8.48 -12.52 8.91
N ILE A 263 7.91 -11.49 8.31
CA ILE A 263 7.32 -11.54 6.97
C ILE A 263 7.94 -10.46 6.09
N ASN A 264 8.30 -10.85 4.86
CA ASN A 264 8.95 -9.95 3.91
C ASN A 264 7.93 -9.30 2.97
N LEU A 265 7.06 -8.46 3.57
CA LEU A 265 6.07 -7.67 2.84
C LEU A 265 6.72 -6.80 1.76
N ASN A 266 7.91 -6.26 1.99
CA ASN A 266 8.60 -5.40 1.04
C ASN A 266 8.93 -6.15 -0.25
N ALA A 267 9.56 -7.33 -0.15
CA ALA A 267 9.87 -8.14 -1.34
C ALA A 267 8.60 -8.61 -2.06
N ALA A 268 7.59 -9.08 -1.32
CA ALA A 268 6.32 -9.52 -1.89
C ALA A 268 5.59 -8.38 -2.63
N SER A 269 5.51 -7.21 -2.00
CA SER A 269 4.86 -6.04 -2.60
C SER A 269 5.64 -5.49 -3.80
N LEU A 270 6.97 -5.46 -3.77
CA LEU A 270 7.79 -5.12 -4.95
C LEU A 270 7.52 -6.06 -6.12
N ALA A 271 7.50 -7.38 -5.86
CA ALA A 271 7.25 -8.38 -6.89
C ALA A 271 5.87 -8.19 -7.52
N TYR A 272 4.83 -8.04 -6.70
CA TYR A 272 3.47 -7.81 -7.16
C TYR A 272 3.33 -6.49 -7.96
N ILE A 273 3.81 -5.37 -7.41
CA ILE A 273 3.79 -4.05 -8.07
C ILE A 273 4.54 -4.09 -9.40
N GLY A 274 5.69 -4.76 -9.45
CA GLY A 274 6.49 -4.93 -10.66
C GLY A 274 5.75 -5.72 -11.73
N ALA A 275 5.05 -6.80 -11.35
CA ALA A 275 4.31 -7.65 -12.29
C ALA A 275 3.09 -6.95 -12.90
N ILE A 276 2.28 -6.26 -12.09
CA ILE A 276 1.09 -5.56 -12.58
C ILE A 276 1.42 -4.26 -13.33
N GLY A 277 2.64 -3.73 -13.14
CA GLY A 277 3.12 -2.50 -13.76
C GLY A 277 2.53 -1.22 -13.17
N LYS A 278 3.13 -0.09 -13.57
CA LYS A 278 2.88 1.24 -12.99
C LYS A 278 1.40 1.66 -13.00
N THR A 279 0.73 1.53 -14.13
CA THR A 279 -0.66 1.98 -14.28
C THR A 279 -1.63 1.25 -13.36
N ALA A 280 -1.47 -0.07 -13.21
CA ALA A 280 -2.30 -0.84 -12.29
C ALA A 280 -1.91 -0.54 -10.83
N ALA A 281 -0.62 -0.50 -10.50
CA ALA A 281 -0.14 -0.22 -9.16
C ALA A 281 -0.61 1.15 -8.62
N PHE A 282 -0.69 2.17 -9.49
CA PHE A 282 -1.14 3.52 -9.10
C PHE A 282 -2.63 3.58 -8.72
N ARG A 283 -3.43 2.57 -9.10
CA ARG A 283 -4.82 2.46 -8.63
C ARG A 283 -4.93 2.20 -7.14
N TYR A 284 -3.84 1.81 -6.48
CA TYR A 284 -3.77 1.58 -5.04
C TYR A 284 -3.30 2.81 -4.26
N ASN A 285 -2.85 3.87 -4.95
CA ASN A 285 -2.39 5.09 -4.31
C ASN A 285 -3.54 5.85 -3.67
N LYS A 286 -3.28 6.41 -2.49
CA LYS A 286 -4.17 7.40 -1.92
C LYS A 286 -4.20 8.65 -2.81
N TRP A 287 -5.37 9.25 -2.96
CA TRP A 287 -5.47 10.54 -3.64
C TRP A 287 -4.94 11.65 -2.74
N HIS A 288 -4.11 12.53 -3.29
CA HIS A 288 -3.65 13.76 -2.63
C HIS A 288 -3.66 14.93 -3.64
N PRO A 289 -4.12 16.14 -3.24
CA PRO A 289 -4.32 17.25 -4.18
C PRO A 289 -3.02 17.83 -4.78
N LEU A 290 -1.88 17.64 -4.12
CA LEU A 290 -0.62 18.32 -4.48
C LEU A 290 0.52 17.39 -4.90
N VAL A 291 0.41 16.10 -4.59
CA VAL A 291 1.48 15.12 -4.87
C VAL A 291 0.86 13.81 -5.30
N ASN A 292 1.61 13.03 -6.09
CA ASN A 292 1.26 11.65 -6.33
C ASN A 292 1.73 10.83 -5.10
N ASP A 293 0.80 10.51 -4.21
CA ASP A 293 1.11 9.77 -3.00
C ASP A 293 1.31 8.28 -3.30
N THR A 294 2.57 7.91 -3.49
CA THR A 294 2.99 6.52 -3.72
C THR A 294 3.28 5.79 -2.41
N THR A 295 3.06 6.41 -1.24
CA THR A 295 3.33 5.81 0.07
C THR A 295 2.05 5.26 0.71
N HIS A 296 0.98 6.05 0.74
CA HIS A 296 -0.27 5.65 1.38
C HIS A 296 -1.19 4.93 0.40
N LEU A 297 -1.92 3.96 0.94
CA LEU A 297 -2.91 3.17 0.24
C LEU A 297 -4.28 3.82 0.31
N ASN A 298 -5.03 3.76 -0.79
CA ASN A 298 -6.49 3.90 -0.72
C ASN A 298 -7.14 2.61 -0.20
N GLU A 299 -8.46 2.55 -0.17
CA GLU A 299 -9.24 1.42 0.35
C GLU A 299 -8.99 0.11 -0.43
N LEU A 300 -8.86 0.20 -1.76
CA LEU A 300 -8.55 -0.95 -2.59
C LEU A 300 -7.13 -1.46 -2.29
N GLY A 301 -6.15 -0.56 -2.27
CA GLY A 301 -4.78 -0.86 -1.90
C GLY A 301 -4.70 -1.51 -0.51
N ALA A 302 -5.39 -0.94 0.48
CA ALA A 302 -5.43 -1.48 1.83
C ALA A 302 -5.91 -2.93 1.84
N THR A 303 -6.95 -3.26 1.07
CA THR A 303 -7.47 -4.63 0.95
C THR A 303 -6.44 -5.58 0.33
N VAL A 304 -5.84 -5.19 -0.79
CA VAL A 304 -4.86 -6.01 -1.51
C VAL A 304 -3.60 -6.26 -0.69
N PHE A 305 -3.00 -5.21 -0.12
CA PHE A 305 -1.79 -5.37 0.68
C PHE A 305 -2.06 -6.04 2.03
N ALA A 306 -3.27 -5.92 2.59
CA ALA A 306 -3.67 -6.70 3.75
C ALA A 306 -3.77 -8.21 3.43
N ARG A 307 -4.22 -8.58 2.23
CA ARG A 307 -4.21 -9.98 1.78
C ARG A 307 -2.79 -10.51 1.64
N ILE A 308 -1.87 -9.72 1.07
CA ILE A 308 -0.43 -10.08 1.02
C ILE A 308 0.11 -10.33 2.43
N VAL A 309 -0.15 -9.42 3.39
CA VAL A 309 0.29 -9.61 4.79
C VAL A 309 -0.29 -10.89 5.38
N ALA A 310 -1.59 -11.13 5.19
CA ALA A 310 -2.25 -12.32 5.69
C ALA A 310 -1.66 -13.61 5.11
N ASP A 311 -1.44 -13.68 3.79
CA ASP A 311 -0.83 -14.85 3.13
C ASP A 311 0.60 -15.10 3.62
N LEU A 312 1.41 -14.05 3.79
CA LEU A 312 2.76 -14.16 4.34
C LEU A 312 2.74 -14.66 5.80
N MET A 313 1.81 -14.19 6.64
CA MET A 313 1.65 -14.70 8.01
C MET A 313 1.23 -16.17 8.05
N LEU A 314 0.47 -16.61 7.04
CA LEU A 314 0.08 -17.99 6.81
C LEU A 314 1.17 -18.82 6.09
N GLY A 315 2.36 -18.25 5.92
CA GLY A 315 3.55 -18.97 5.43
C GLY A 315 3.74 -18.97 3.91
N HIS A 316 3.00 -18.14 3.15
CA HIS A 316 3.29 -17.98 1.72
C HIS A 316 4.69 -17.37 1.54
N PRO A 317 5.52 -17.85 0.60
CA PRO A 317 6.82 -17.23 0.31
C PRO A 317 6.67 -15.82 -0.25
N ALA A 318 7.64 -14.93 -0.03
CA ALA A 318 7.60 -13.57 -0.58
C ALA A 318 8.03 -13.54 -2.07
N ALA A 319 7.42 -14.37 -2.91
CA ALA A 319 7.70 -14.50 -4.33
C ALA A 319 6.42 -14.81 -5.11
N LEU A 320 6.35 -14.37 -6.37
CA LEU A 320 5.26 -14.74 -7.27
C LEU A 320 5.38 -16.21 -7.70
N VAL A 321 4.24 -16.80 -8.02
CA VAL A 321 4.14 -18.09 -8.69
C VAL A 321 4.67 -17.94 -10.11
N PRO A 322 5.56 -18.83 -10.60
CA PRO A 322 6.01 -18.79 -11.97
C PRO A 322 4.85 -18.90 -12.97
N SER A 323 4.96 -18.17 -14.09
CA SER A 323 3.91 -18.14 -15.10
C SER A 323 3.59 -19.56 -15.64
N GLY A 324 2.31 -19.92 -15.62
CA GLY A 324 1.83 -21.23 -16.08
C GLY A 324 1.88 -22.34 -15.03
N GLU A 325 2.42 -22.06 -13.84
CA GLU A 325 2.41 -23.00 -12.72
C GLU A 325 1.20 -22.80 -11.81
N ARG A 326 0.87 -23.82 -11.01
CA ARG A 326 -0.07 -23.67 -9.90
C ARG A 326 0.70 -23.27 -8.67
N ASP A 327 0.12 -22.39 -7.86
CA ASP A 327 0.66 -22.10 -6.55
C ASP A 327 0.76 -23.40 -5.71
N PRO A 328 1.96 -23.83 -5.31
CA PRO A 328 2.12 -24.98 -4.43
C PRO A 328 1.69 -24.67 -2.99
N TRP A 329 1.56 -23.40 -2.63
CA TRP A 329 1.10 -22.98 -1.32
C TRP A 329 -0.43 -23.06 -1.21
N ALA A 330 -0.89 -23.55 -0.06
CA ALA A 330 -2.26 -23.40 0.37
C ALA A 330 -2.28 -23.22 1.91
N PRO A 331 -3.22 -22.42 2.46
CA PRO A 331 -3.38 -22.31 3.91
C PRO A 331 -3.57 -23.69 4.56
N GLY A 332 -2.82 -23.96 5.64
CA GLY A 332 -2.91 -25.24 6.37
C GLY A 332 -2.34 -26.48 5.68
N ALA A 333 -1.77 -26.38 4.47
CA ALA A 333 -1.21 -27.51 3.71
C ALA A 333 0.20 -27.93 4.15
N GLY A 334 0.46 -28.01 5.47
CA GLY A 334 1.77 -28.36 6.03
C GLY A 334 2.78 -27.20 6.10
N ASN A 335 2.34 -25.99 5.79
CA ASN A 335 3.09 -24.76 6.04
C ASN A 335 3.09 -24.43 7.54
N ASP A 336 4.15 -23.81 8.04
CA ASP A 336 4.17 -23.25 9.41
C ASP A 336 3.31 -21.99 9.48
N ASP A 337 1.99 -22.19 9.44
CA ASP A 337 1.00 -21.12 9.58
C ASP A 337 0.71 -20.77 11.05
N GLY A 338 1.33 -21.50 11.99
CA GLY A 338 1.11 -21.33 13.43
C GLY A 338 -0.34 -21.56 13.88
N GLY A 339 -1.13 -22.32 13.11
CA GLY A 339 -2.56 -22.54 13.35
C GLY A 339 -3.45 -21.34 12.98
N LEU A 340 -2.93 -20.36 12.24
CA LEU A 340 -3.65 -19.13 11.90
C LEU A 340 -4.68 -19.28 10.78
N SER A 341 -4.55 -20.30 9.92
CA SER A 341 -5.41 -20.47 8.73
C SER A 341 -6.90 -20.60 9.04
N GLY A 342 -7.24 -21.10 10.24
CA GLY A 342 -8.64 -21.15 10.70
C GLY A 342 -9.23 -19.81 11.13
N TRP A 343 -8.39 -18.80 11.39
CA TRP A 343 -8.77 -17.53 12.02
C TRP A 343 -8.74 -16.33 11.06
N ILE A 344 -8.16 -16.52 9.87
CA ILE A 344 -8.13 -15.53 8.80
C ILE A 344 -9.01 -16.08 7.68
N ARG A 345 -10.01 -15.32 7.24
CA ARG A 345 -10.91 -15.69 6.14
C ARG A 345 -10.06 -15.95 4.88
N PRO A 346 -10.23 -17.12 4.23
CA PRO A 346 -9.58 -17.37 2.96
C PRO A 346 -10.17 -16.49 1.87
N ASP A 347 -9.33 -16.00 0.96
CA ASP A 347 -9.74 -15.32 -0.26
C ASP A 347 -8.91 -15.86 -1.44
N PRO A 348 -9.24 -17.08 -1.93
CA PRO A 348 -8.44 -17.74 -2.97
C PRO A 348 -8.44 -16.96 -4.29
N TYR A 349 -9.45 -16.11 -4.52
CA TYR A 349 -9.50 -15.26 -5.71
C TYR A 349 -8.46 -14.14 -5.63
N MET A 350 -8.48 -13.36 -4.54
CA MET A 350 -7.51 -12.27 -4.37
C MET A 350 -6.08 -12.80 -4.20
N THR A 351 -5.90 -13.84 -3.40
CA THR A 351 -4.62 -14.56 -3.26
C THR A 351 -4.11 -15.03 -4.63
N GLY A 352 -4.98 -15.65 -5.44
CA GLY A 352 -4.63 -16.10 -6.79
C GLY A 352 -4.12 -14.96 -7.67
N LEU A 353 -4.86 -13.84 -7.74
CA LEU A 353 -4.46 -12.69 -8.56
C LEU A 353 -3.14 -12.08 -8.07
N VAL A 354 -3.00 -11.86 -6.76
CA VAL A 354 -1.78 -11.28 -6.17
C VAL A 354 -0.56 -12.12 -6.50
N TRP A 355 -0.59 -13.43 -6.24
CA TRP A 355 0.59 -14.26 -6.36
C TRP A 355 0.91 -14.69 -7.79
N HIS A 356 -0.03 -14.56 -8.73
CA HIS A 356 0.26 -14.70 -10.17
C HIS A 356 0.62 -13.36 -10.84
N GLY A 357 0.59 -12.25 -10.10
CA GLY A 357 0.97 -10.94 -10.62
C GLY A 357 -0.09 -10.31 -11.51
N ASP A 358 -1.37 -10.63 -11.29
CA ASP A 358 -2.50 -10.10 -12.03
C ASP A 358 -3.11 -8.87 -11.35
N PRO A 359 -3.52 -7.84 -12.11
CA PRO A 359 -4.17 -6.66 -11.55
C PRO A 359 -5.58 -6.98 -11.02
N ILE A 360 -5.98 -6.29 -9.95
CA ILE A 360 -7.31 -6.39 -9.31
C ILE A 360 -8.22 -5.26 -9.79
#